data_AF-A0A9X7GBR6-F1
#
_entry.id   AF-A0A9X7GBR6-F1
#
_cell.length_a   1.000
_cell.length_b   1.000
_cell.length_c   1.000
_cell.angle_alpha   90.00
_cell.angle_beta   90.00
_cell.angle_gamma   90.00
#
_symmetry.space_group_name_H-M   'P 1'
#
loop_
_entity.id
_entity.type
_entity.pdbx_description
1 polymer ?
#
loop_
_entity_poly.entity_id
_entity_poly.type
_entity_poly.pdbx_seq_one_letter_code
_entity_poly.pdbx_strand_id
1 'polypeptide(L)'
;MELVYKISYHRMQDHYLPKLVQAIRLVSEEDLWKKETSVNSIGGIVLHICEHLQRNTRRYKDPNIVFENGIEEYFPVKQISSEALLKTVEEIFDEWGKAYIQVWEEKRHIDLQSLLHLVEHTSYHLGQVVDRTKCIEGQQFNFCQNGINEKNLRTRVETSKF
;
A
#
# COMPACT_ATOMS: atom_id res chain seq x y z
N MET A 1 6.09 -9.23 -20.03
CA MET A 1 6.34 -9.24 -18.57
C MET A 1 6.78 -7.86 -18.07
N GLU A 2 7.73 -7.19 -18.74
CA GLU A 2 8.20 -5.86 -18.35
C GLU A 2 7.07 -4.84 -18.11
N LEU A 3 6.08 -4.77 -19.01
CA LEU A 3 4.94 -3.87 -18.84
C LEU A 3 4.13 -4.15 -17.55
N VAL A 4 3.95 -5.42 -17.18
CA VAL A 4 3.23 -5.79 -15.95
C VAL A 4 4.00 -5.31 -14.73
N TYR A 5 5.34 -5.42 -14.75
CA TYR A 5 6.17 -4.94 -13.65
C TYR A 5 6.11 -3.42 -13.48
N LYS A 6 6.14 -2.66 -14.58
CA LYS A 6 5.97 -1.20 -14.54
C LYS A 6 4.59 -0.81 -14.02
N ILE A 7 3.54 -1.47 -14.51
CA ILE A 7 2.16 -1.22 -14.06
C ILE A 7 2.02 -1.49 -12.55
N SER A 8 2.49 -2.65 -12.08
CA SER A 8 2.41 -3.02 -10.67
C SER A 8 3.14 -2.03 -9.76
N TYR A 9 4.36 -1.63 -10.14
CA TYR A 9 5.12 -0.64 -9.39
C TYR A 9 4.39 0.71 -9.31
N HIS A 10 3.97 1.25 -10.45
CA HIS A 10 3.33 2.57 -10.48
C HIS A 10 1.94 2.56 -9.85
N ARG A 11 1.21 1.43 -9.86
CA ARG A 11 -0.02 1.30 -9.08
C ARG A 11 0.26 1.44 -7.59
N MET A 12 1.27 0.75 -7.08
CA MET A 12 1.64 0.82 -5.66
C MET A 12 2.16 2.22 -5.27
N GLN A 13 3.13 2.76 -6.00
CA GLN A 13 3.86 3.98 -5.64
C GLN A 13 3.14 5.27 -6.00
N ASP A 14 2.59 5.35 -7.22
CA ASP A 14 2.05 6.61 -7.75
C ASP A 14 0.53 6.70 -7.64
N HIS A 15 -0.13 5.59 -7.29
CA HIS A 15 -1.59 5.53 -7.24
C HIS A 15 -2.13 5.15 -5.87
N TYR A 16 -1.64 4.10 -5.23
CA TYR A 16 -2.16 3.61 -3.96
C TYR A 16 -1.56 4.33 -2.76
N LEU A 17 -0.23 4.49 -2.71
CA LEU A 17 0.42 5.24 -1.64
C LEU A 17 -0.13 6.67 -1.48
N PRO A 18 -0.28 7.49 -2.54
CA PRO A 18 -0.81 8.84 -2.39
C PRO A 18 -2.25 8.88 -1.87
N LYS A 19 -3.07 7.88 -2.21
CA LYS A 19 -4.44 7.75 -1.68
C LYS A 19 -4.44 7.35 -0.22
N LEU A 20 -3.58 6.42 0.20
CA LEU A 20 -3.41 6.06 1.61
C LEU A 20 -2.96 7.28 2.43
N VAL A 21 -1.94 8.01 1.95
CA VAL A 21 -1.43 9.21 2.62
C VAL A 21 -2.53 10.27 2.77
N GLN A 22 -3.31 10.54 1.72
CA GLN A 22 -4.43 11.47 1.81
C GLN A 22 -5.49 10.99 2.81
N ALA A 23 -5.82 9.70 2.81
CA ALA A 23 -6.81 9.16 3.74
C ALA A 23 -6.37 9.26 5.20
N ILE A 24 -5.12 8.93 5.51
CA ILE A 24 -4.60 9.01 6.88
C ILE A 24 -4.53 10.46 7.36
N ARG A 25 -4.18 11.41 6.49
CA ARG A 25 -4.10 12.85 6.84
C ARG A 25 -5.44 13.48 7.17
N LEU A 26 -6.55 12.95 6.67
CA LEU A 26 -7.87 13.54 6.88
C LEU A 26 -8.54 13.06 8.17
N VAL A 27 -8.17 11.88 8.69
CA VAL A 27 -8.87 11.26 9.83
C VAL A 27 -8.21 11.68 11.14
N SER A 28 -9.03 11.96 12.16
CA SER A 28 -8.58 12.19 13.53
C SER A 28 -7.84 10.97 14.11
N GLU A 29 -6.95 11.14 15.08
CA GLU A 29 -6.26 10.00 15.70
C GLU A 29 -7.25 9.04 16.40
N GLU A 30 -8.32 9.57 16.99
CA GLU A 30 -9.37 8.77 17.61
C GLU A 30 -10.05 7.88 16.58
N ASP A 31 -10.52 8.47 15.48
CA ASP A 31 -11.22 7.75 14.42
C ASP A 31 -10.29 6.81 13.63
N LEU A 32 -9.00 7.14 13.53
CA LEU A 32 -7.99 6.29 12.91
C LEU A 32 -7.88 4.93 13.60
N TRP A 33 -7.97 4.93 14.93
CA TRP A 33 -7.81 3.72 15.76
C TRP A 33 -9.13 3.13 16.25
N LYS A 34 -10.25 3.81 15.99
CA LYS A 34 -11.60 3.32 16.31
C LYS A 34 -11.84 1.96 15.67
N LYS A 35 -12.15 0.98 16.52
CA LYS A 35 -12.45 -0.40 16.13
C LYS A 35 -13.87 -0.75 16.60
N GLU A 36 -14.66 -1.34 15.71
CA GLU A 36 -15.96 -1.91 16.05
C GLU A 36 -15.87 -3.44 16.15
N THR A 37 -16.90 -4.07 16.70
CA THR A 37 -16.89 -5.49 17.09
C THR A 37 -16.47 -6.44 15.97
N SER A 38 -16.84 -6.15 14.72
CA SER A 38 -16.53 -6.96 13.54
C SER A 38 -15.72 -6.22 12.48
N VAL A 39 -15.21 -5.03 12.79
CA VAL A 39 -14.61 -4.13 11.80
C VAL A 39 -13.25 -3.65 12.32
N ASN A 40 -12.18 -3.99 11.60
CA ASN A 40 -10.82 -3.52 11.92
C ASN A 40 -10.74 -1.99 11.90
N SER A 41 -9.83 -1.36 12.63
CA SER A 41 -9.64 0.09 12.53
C SER A 41 -8.96 0.48 11.21
N ILE A 42 -9.05 1.76 10.82
CA ILE A 42 -8.34 2.29 9.64
C ILE A 42 -6.83 2.09 9.80
N GLY A 43 -6.28 2.48 10.95
CA GLY A 43 -4.86 2.30 11.26
C GLY A 43 -4.44 0.83 11.27
N GLY A 44 -5.31 -0.08 11.74
CA GLY A 44 -5.05 -1.51 11.70
C GLY A 44 -4.99 -2.07 10.27
N ILE A 45 -5.87 -1.62 9.38
CA ILE A 45 -5.84 -2.00 7.96
C ILE A 45 -4.60 -1.45 7.26
N VAL A 46 -4.22 -0.20 7.54
CA VAL A 46 -2.99 0.40 7.00
C VAL A 46 -1.76 -0.39 7.43
N LEU A 47 -1.66 -0.77 8.71
CA LEU A 47 -0.56 -1.58 9.21
C LEU A 47 -0.58 -3.00 8.62
N HIS A 48 -1.75 -3.57 8.39
CA HIS A 48 -1.87 -4.85 7.69
C HIS A 48 -1.32 -4.79 6.26
N ILE A 49 -1.66 -3.75 5.48
CA ILE A 49 -1.06 -3.50 4.15
C ILE A 49 0.47 -3.43 4.28
N CYS A 50 0.97 -2.70 5.28
CA CYS A 50 2.41 -2.54 5.51
C CYS A 50 3.12 -3.88 5.77
N GLU A 51 2.53 -4.80 6.54
CA GLU A 51 3.09 -6.13 6.77
C GLU A 51 3.19 -6.95 5.47
N HIS A 52 2.17 -6.87 4.59
CA HIS A 52 2.23 -7.50 3.27
C HIS A 52 3.36 -6.93 2.41
N LEU A 53 3.56 -5.60 2.39
CA LEU A 53 4.69 -5.00 1.69
C LEU A 53 6.02 -5.47 2.28
N GLN A 54 6.20 -5.41 3.60
CA GLN A 54 7.44 -5.82 4.26
C GLN A 54 7.78 -7.28 4.00
N ARG A 55 6.80 -8.19 4.02
CA ARG A 55 7.03 -9.60 3.67
C ARG A 55 7.47 -9.78 2.22
N ASN A 56 6.89 -9.02 1.28
CA ASN A 56 7.33 -9.03 -0.11
C ASN A 56 8.75 -8.44 -0.26
N THR A 57 9.05 -7.34 0.42
CA THR A 57 10.40 -6.75 0.47
C THR A 57 11.44 -7.75 0.99
N ARG A 58 11.09 -8.52 2.03
CA ARG A 58 11.97 -9.57 2.56
C ARG A 58 12.18 -10.70 1.55
N ARG A 59 11.13 -11.15 0.84
CA ARG A 59 11.25 -12.15 -0.25
C ARG A 59 12.12 -11.67 -1.41
N TYR A 60 12.09 -10.38 -1.72
CA TYR A 60 12.97 -9.77 -2.72
C TYR A 60 14.44 -9.79 -2.28
N LYS A 61 14.72 -9.69 -0.98
CA LYS A 61 16.07 -9.75 -0.41
C LYS A 61 16.56 -11.19 -0.23
N ASP A 62 15.67 -12.09 0.21
CA ASP A 62 15.92 -13.51 0.42
C ASP A 62 14.76 -14.34 -0.16
N PRO A 63 14.90 -14.89 -1.37
CA PRO A 63 13.86 -15.70 -2.02
C PRO A 63 13.51 -16.99 -1.26
N ASN A 64 14.37 -17.46 -0.36
CA ASN A 64 14.17 -18.70 0.40
C ASN A 64 13.52 -18.44 1.77
N ILE A 65 13.21 -17.19 2.11
CA ILE A 65 12.62 -16.86 3.40
C ILE A 65 11.25 -17.54 3.56
N VAL A 66 11.07 -18.21 4.70
CA VAL A 66 9.80 -18.82 5.09
C VAL A 66 9.23 -18.04 6.27
N PHE A 67 7.94 -17.71 6.19
CA PHE A 67 7.22 -17.10 7.31
C PHE A 67 6.43 -18.19 8.02
N GLU A 68 6.73 -18.40 9.30
CA GLU A 68 6.08 -19.46 10.11
C GLU A 68 4.61 -19.18 10.38
N ASN A 69 4.24 -17.91 10.49
CA ASN A 69 2.88 -17.48 10.82
C ASN A 69 2.24 -16.70 9.68
N GLY A 70 0.95 -16.93 9.48
CA GLY A 70 0.08 -16.09 8.66
C GLY A 70 -0.09 -14.67 9.22
N ILE A 71 -0.55 -13.73 8.39
CA ILE A 71 -0.91 -12.35 8.79
C ILE A 71 -2.34 -11.99 8.38
N GLU A 72 -3.12 -12.97 7.92
CA GLU A 72 -4.47 -12.81 7.37
C GLU A 72 -5.38 -12.08 8.36
N GLU A 73 -5.26 -12.39 9.65
CA GLU A 73 -6.04 -11.78 10.73
C GLU A 73 -5.25 -10.76 11.57
N TYR A 74 -4.08 -10.34 11.10
CA TYR A 74 -3.22 -9.40 11.83
C TYR A 74 -3.56 -7.95 11.47
N PHE A 75 -4.37 -7.31 12.33
CA PHE A 75 -4.77 -5.91 12.25
C PHE A 75 -4.52 -5.20 13.59
N PRO A 76 -3.29 -4.71 13.85
CA PRO A 76 -2.91 -4.17 15.15
C PRO A 76 -3.53 -2.79 15.43
N VAL A 77 -3.91 -2.55 16.68
CA VAL A 77 -4.32 -1.22 17.16
C VAL A 77 -3.19 -0.65 18.00
N LYS A 78 -2.41 0.28 17.43
CA LYS A 78 -1.20 0.80 18.07
C LYS A 78 -1.37 2.15 18.78
N GLN A 79 -2.45 2.89 18.50
CA GLN A 79 -2.72 4.22 19.07
C GLN A 79 -1.52 5.19 18.92
N ILE A 80 -0.86 5.15 17.76
CA ILE A 80 0.20 6.10 17.40
C ILE A 80 -0.40 7.29 16.65
N SER A 81 0.31 8.43 16.62
CA SER A 81 -0.17 9.61 15.90
C SER A 81 -0.32 9.34 14.40
N SER A 82 -1.17 10.13 13.75
CA SER A 82 -1.35 10.08 12.30
C SER A 82 -0.03 10.35 11.57
N GLU A 83 0.80 11.26 12.07
CA GLU A 83 2.14 11.53 11.52
C GLU A 83 3.09 10.34 11.66
N ALA A 84 3.08 9.65 12.80
CA ALA A 84 3.91 8.47 13.01
C ALA A 84 3.49 7.32 12.10
N LEU A 85 2.18 7.13 11.91
CA LEU A 85 1.65 6.15 10.96
C LEU A 85 2.02 6.51 9.52
N LEU A 86 1.86 7.78 9.12
CA LEU A 86 2.26 8.26 7.79
C LEU A 86 3.72 7.99 7.49
N LYS A 87 4.61 8.37 8.42
CA LYS A 87 6.04 8.10 8.29
C LYS A 87 6.32 6.61 8.12
N THR A 88 5.66 5.76 8.91
CA THR A 88 5.80 4.30 8.81
C THR A 88 5.38 3.80 7.42
N VAL A 89 4.24 4.28 6.90
CA VAL A 89 3.73 3.89 5.58
C VAL A 89 4.69 4.33 4.48
N GLU A 90 5.13 5.59 4.49
CA GLU A 90 6.03 6.14 3.49
C GLU A 90 7.38 5.39 3.48
N GLU A 91 7.96 5.10 4.66
CA GLU A 91 9.21 4.34 4.79
C GLU A 91 9.07 2.90 4.25
N ILE A 92 7.96 2.22 4.55
CA ILE A 92 7.74 0.84 4.10
C ILE A 92 7.50 0.76 2.59
N PHE A 93 6.73 1.69 2.03
CA PHE A 93 6.54 1.75 0.59
C PHE A 93 7.84 2.12 -0.14
N ASP A 94 8.65 3.04 0.40
CA ASP A 94 9.95 3.39 -0.16
C ASP A 94 10.92 2.20 -0.14
N GLU A 95 10.99 1.47 0.99
CA GLU A 95 11.84 0.27 1.09
C GLU A 95 11.40 -0.82 0.09
N TRP A 96 10.09 -1.06 -0.02
CA TRP A 96 9.54 -2.00 -1.00
C TRP A 96 9.87 -1.56 -2.44
N GLY A 97 9.70 -0.28 -2.76
CA GLY A 97 9.99 0.26 -4.08
C GLY A 97 11.45 0.10 -4.48
N LYS A 98 12.37 0.42 -3.56
CA LYS A 98 13.81 0.23 -3.76
C LYS A 98 14.19 -1.23 -3.97
N ALA A 99 13.68 -2.12 -3.12
CA ALA A 99 13.94 -3.56 -3.26
C ALA A 99 13.37 -4.11 -4.57
N TYR A 100 12.17 -3.67 -4.97
CA TYR A 100 11.53 -4.06 -6.22
C TYR A 100 12.37 -3.66 -7.43
N ILE A 101 12.79 -2.39 -7.50
CA ILE A 101 13.63 -1.88 -8.60
C ILE A 101 14.95 -2.65 -8.64
N GLN A 102 15.59 -2.87 -7.50
CA GLN A 102 16.85 -3.62 -7.44
C GLN A 102 16.70 -5.04 -8.04
N VAL A 103 15.67 -5.79 -7.63
CA VAL A 103 15.41 -7.14 -8.19
C VAL A 103 15.18 -7.06 -9.70
N TRP A 104 14.43 -6.05 -10.16
CA TRP A 104 14.14 -5.85 -11.58
C TRP A 104 15.40 -5.54 -12.39
N GLU A 105 16.25 -4.62 -11.91
CA GLU A 105 17.52 -4.22 -12.56
C GLU A 105 18.51 -5.38 -12.62
N GLU A 106 18.60 -6.16 -11.55
CA GLU A 106 19.41 -7.38 -11.46
C GLU A 106 18.83 -8.53 -12.31
N LYS A 107 17.67 -8.33 -12.94
CA LYS A 107 16.92 -9.33 -13.72
C LYS A 107 16.63 -10.61 -12.92
N ARG A 108 16.51 -10.46 -11.60
CA ARG A 108 16.13 -11.56 -10.71
C ARG A 108 14.65 -11.87 -10.86
N HIS A 109 14.30 -13.11 -10.56
CA HIS A 109 12.92 -13.56 -10.65
C HIS A 109 12.04 -12.86 -9.61
N ILE A 110 10.96 -12.21 -10.06
CA ILE A 110 9.86 -11.75 -9.23
C ILE A 110 8.72 -12.75 -9.44
N ASP A 111 8.26 -13.37 -8.36
CA ASP A 111 7.07 -14.21 -8.42
C ASP A 111 5.85 -13.35 -8.75
N LEU A 112 5.33 -13.52 -9.97
CA LEU A 112 4.22 -12.74 -10.48
C LEU A 112 2.93 -13.01 -9.71
N GLN A 113 2.72 -14.23 -9.21
CA GLN A 113 1.52 -14.55 -8.44
C GLN A 113 1.52 -13.78 -7.11
N SER A 114 2.64 -13.78 -6.39
CA SER A 114 2.81 -12.99 -5.18
C SER A 114 2.69 -11.49 -5.43
N LEU A 115 3.26 -10.99 -6.53
CA LEU A 115 3.17 -9.57 -6.89
C LEU A 115 1.72 -9.14 -7.17
N LEU A 116 1.00 -9.89 -7.99
CA LEU A 116 -0.40 -9.55 -8.33
C LEU A 116 -1.30 -9.64 -7.10
N HIS A 117 -1.12 -10.65 -6.25
CA HIS A 117 -1.80 -10.73 -4.96
C HIS A 117 -1.51 -9.48 -4.12
N LEU A 118 -0.25 -9.05 -3.98
CA LEU A 118 0.08 -7.83 -3.23
C LEU A 118 -0.64 -6.59 -3.77
N VAL A 119 -0.65 -6.40 -5.09
CA VAL A 119 -1.29 -5.25 -5.75
C VAL A 119 -2.81 -5.27 -5.53
N GLU A 120 -3.46 -6.41 -5.74
CA GLU A 120 -4.90 -6.59 -5.57
C GLU A 120 -5.33 -6.43 -4.11
N HIS A 121 -4.59 -7.05 -3.18
CA HIS A 121 -4.83 -6.98 -1.74
C HIS A 121 -4.69 -5.56 -1.21
N THR A 122 -3.65 -4.85 -1.67
CA THR A 122 -3.46 -3.43 -1.34
C THR A 122 -4.63 -2.59 -1.85
N SER A 123 -5.07 -2.82 -3.10
CA SER A 123 -6.22 -2.11 -3.68
C SER A 123 -7.52 -2.38 -2.92
N TYR A 124 -7.75 -3.63 -2.52
CA TYR A 124 -8.91 -4.05 -1.74
C TYR A 124 -8.98 -3.30 -0.40
N HIS A 125 -7.90 -3.35 0.38
CA HIS A 125 -7.85 -2.69 1.69
C HIS A 125 -7.79 -1.16 1.60
N LEU A 126 -7.14 -0.60 0.57
CA LEU A 126 -7.22 0.83 0.29
C LEU A 126 -8.66 1.28 0.04
N GLY A 127 -9.46 0.47 -0.68
CA GLY A 127 -10.89 0.74 -0.86
C GLY A 127 -11.61 0.87 0.48
N GLN A 128 -11.35 -0.03 1.43
CA GLN A 128 -11.93 0.02 2.78
C GLN A 128 -11.48 1.25 3.57
N VAL A 129 -10.19 1.61 3.50
CA VAL A 129 -9.66 2.81 4.15
C VAL A 129 -10.34 4.07 3.61
N VAL A 130 -10.38 4.21 2.28
CA VAL A 130 -10.99 5.37 1.61
C VAL A 130 -12.47 5.48 1.96
N ASP A 131 -13.22 4.37 1.86
CA ASP A 131 -14.66 4.37 2.14
C ASP A 131 -14.96 4.82 3.57
N ARG A 132 -14.25 4.26 4.55
CA ARG A 132 -14.44 4.61 5.96
C ARG A 132 -14.04 6.04 6.27
N THR A 133 -12.92 6.51 5.73
CA THR A 133 -12.55 7.93 5.88
C THR A 133 -13.62 8.84 5.31
N LYS A 134 -14.20 8.53 4.14
CA LYS A 134 -15.30 9.33 3.58
C LYS A 134 -16.55 9.32 4.46
N CYS A 135 -16.90 8.16 5.04
CA CYS A 135 -18.04 8.04 5.95
C CYS A 135 -17.87 8.86 7.22
N ILE A 136 -16.65 8.93 7.77
CA ILE A 136 -16.33 9.66 8.99
C ILE A 136 -16.28 11.17 8.71
N GLU A 137 -15.51 11.58 7.71
CA GLU A 137 -15.21 12.99 7.45
C GLU A 137 -16.32 13.69 6.64
N GLY A 138 -17.18 12.95 5.95
CA GLY A 138 -18.22 13.50 5.07
C GLY A 138 -17.67 14.23 3.84
N GLN A 139 -16.41 13.99 3.48
CA GLN A 139 -15.69 14.72 2.42
C GLN A 139 -15.31 13.81 1.23
N GLN A 140 -15.28 14.39 0.03
CA GLN A 140 -14.76 13.72 -1.16
C GLN A 140 -13.26 13.97 -1.33
N PHE A 141 -12.49 12.91 -1.57
CA PHE A 141 -11.05 13.02 -1.84
C PHE A 141 -10.68 13.67 -3.18
N ASN A 142 -11.58 13.62 -4.17
CA ASN A 142 -11.33 14.14 -5.52
C ASN A 142 -10.01 13.65 -6.16
N PHE A 143 -9.65 12.38 -5.90
CA PHE A 143 -8.38 11.78 -6.36
C PHE A 143 -8.11 12.02 -7.86
N CYS A 144 -9.13 11.83 -8.71
CA CYS A 144 -9.00 11.99 -10.14
C CYS A 144 -8.67 13.44 -10.56
N GLN A 145 -9.35 14.41 -9.95
CA GLN A 145 -9.12 15.85 -10.15
C GLN A 145 -7.74 16.27 -9.64
N ASN A 146 -7.27 15.61 -8.58
CA ASN A 146 -5.92 15.80 -8.02
C ASN A 146 -4.83 15.00 -8.77
N GLY A 147 -5.14 14.50 -9.97
CA GLY A 147 -4.16 13.86 -10.85
C GLY A 147 -3.88 12.37 -10.56
N ILE A 148 -4.55 11.77 -9.58
CA ILE A 148 -4.44 10.33 -9.29
C ILE A 148 -5.52 9.60 -10.12
N ASN A 149 -5.25 9.45 -11.42
CA ASN A 149 -6.15 8.85 -12.40
C ASN A 149 -5.40 7.94 -13.38
N GLU A 150 -6.13 7.09 -14.11
CA GLU A 150 -5.55 6.10 -15.03
C GLU A 150 -4.79 6.73 -16.19
N LYS A 151 -5.18 7.92 -16.67
CA LYS A 151 -4.45 8.63 -17.73
C LYS A 151 -3.04 8.99 -17.27
N ASN A 152 -2.92 9.61 -16.10
CA ASN A 152 -1.63 10.00 -15.54
C ASN A 152 -0.79 8.77 -15.17
N LEU A 153 -1.43 7.72 -14.62
CA LEU A 153 -0.76 6.45 -14.33
C LEU A 153 -0.16 5.84 -15.61
N ARG A 154 -0.94 5.79 -16.69
CA ARG A 154 -0.50 5.29 -17.99
C ARG A 154 0.71 6.08 -18.51
N THR A 155 0.67 7.41 -18.44
CA THR A 155 1.80 8.25 -18.83
C THR A 155 3.06 7.89 -18.03
N ARG A 156 2.96 7.72 -16.70
CA ARG A 156 4.10 7.29 -15.87
C ARG A 156 4.68 5.95 -16.34
N VAL A 157 3.82 4.95 -16.54
CA VAL A 157 4.20 3.62 -17.03
C VAL A 157 4.92 3.68 -18.39
N GLU A 158 4.40 4.48 -19.33
CA GLU A 158 4.97 4.63 -20.68
C GLU A 158 6.31 5.38 -20.67
N THR A 159 6.49 6.33 -19.75
CA THR A 159 7.73 7.12 -19.63
C THR A 159 8.80 6.49 -18.74
N SER A 160 8.45 5.46 -17.96
CA SER A 160 9.37 4.82 -17.02
C SER A 160 10.48 4.05 -17.72
N LYS A 161 11.71 4.30 -17.27
CA LYS A 161 12.94 3.70 -17.78
C LYS A 161 13.47 2.52 -16.96
N PHE A 162 12.90 2.29 -15.78
CA PHE A 162 12.93 1.00 -15.11
C PHE A 162 11.61 0.27 -15.42
#